data_AF-A0A4Z2I329-F1
#
_entry.id   AF-A0A4Z2I329-F1
#
_cell.length_a   1.000
_cell.length_b   1.000
_cell.length_c   1.000
_cell.angle_alpha   90.00
_cell.angle_beta   90.00
_cell.angle_gamma   90.00
#
_symmetry.space_group_name_H-M   'P 1'
#
loop_
_entity.id
_entity.type
_entity.pdbx_description
1 polymer ?
#
loop_
_entity_poly.entity_id
_entity_poly.type
_entity_poly.pdbx_seq_one_letter_code
_entity_poly.pdbx_strand_id
1 'polypeptide(L)'
;MRALGVSLVLGSLLTLSRAAPLYPINNNNNNNNNNNNNGSLSRSSGLCEYERDRRPPAAGSFRPRCDAYGNFLPQQCWAPSGYCWCVNTLTGEDVPHSSRPMGGGAPSDCGDEFYCPDRWSLFGHHCFVFIDSRKTWTEAEGYCLFEDANLAAAHGPEENRFLQALTRGDSHEFPVSWIGGYDAIHMNNWMWTDGSRFDYENWAVDYEPRRAQSCLKMNYGYQKKWINSHCNGSLPFICAKMVDLHLA
;
A
#
# COMPACT_ATOMS: atom_id res chain seq x y z
N MET A 1 -49.87 29.17 15.82
CA MET A 1 -50.23 28.88 17.23
C MET A 1 -50.32 27.36 17.33
N ARG A 2 -49.51 26.60 18.08
CA ARG A 2 -48.75 26.83 19.30
C ARG A 2 -47.40 26.08 19.25
N ALA A 3 -46.38 26.66 19.88
CA ALA A 3 -45.18 26.00 20.39
C ALA A 3 -45.54 25.21 21.69
N LEU A 4 -44.77 24.33 22.34
CA LEU A 4 -43.33 24.16 22.64
C LEU A 4 -43.10 22.70 23.12
N GLY A 5 -41.83 22.24 23.21
CA GLY A 5 -41.45 21.15 24.10
C GLY A 5 -40.08 20.53 23.81
N VAL A 6 -39.02 21.23 24.21
CA VAL A 6 -37.61 20.82 24.18
C VAL A 6 -37.32 19.85 25.34
N SER A 7 -36.47 18.83 25.12
CA SER A 7 -35.58 18.32 26.18
C SER A 7 -34.24 17.90 25.60
N LEU A 8 -33.19 18.57 26.10
CA LEU A 8 -31.77 18.33 25.91
C LEU A 8 -31.30 17.16 26.77
N VAL A 9 -30.43 16.31 26.26
CA VAL A 9 -29.45 15.59 27.09
C VAL A 9 -28.06 15.77 26.49
N LEU A 10 -27.19 16.37 27.30
CA LEU A 10 -25.77 16.65 27.08
C LEU A 10 -24.90 15.44 27.46
N GLY A 11 -23.73 15.35 26.82
CA GLY A 11 -22.56 14.60 27.29
C GLY A 11 -22.50 13.16 26.75
N SER A 12 -21.54 12.78 25.91
CA SER A 12 -20.12 12.84 26.23
C SER A 12 -19.28 12.83 24.94
N LEU A 13 -18.38 13.80 24.80
CA LEU A 13 -17.22 13.74 23.92
C LEU A 13 -16.29 12.65 24.46
N LEU A 14 -16.23 11.49 23.79
CA LEU A 14 -15.10 10.59 23.91
C LEU A 14 -14.15 10.88 22.76
N THR A 15 -13.16 11.71 23.05
CA THR A 15 -11.94 11.83 22.26
C THR A 15 -11.24 10.47 22.30
N LEU A 16 -11.21 9.76 21.17
CA LEU A 16 -10.26 8.66 20.98
C LEU A 16 -8.88 9.28 20.76
N SER A 17 -8.22 9.59 21.87
CA SER A 17 -6.79 9.79 21.94
C SER A 17 -6.10 8.51 21.46
N ARG A 18 -5.22 8.66 20.46
CA ARG A 18 -4.29 7.63 19.97
C ARG A 18 -3.61 6.93 21.15
N ALA A 19 -3.90 5.65 21.36
CA ALA A 19 -3.09 4.80 22.19
C ALA A 19 -1.89 4.32 21.36
N ALA A 20 -0.69 4.78 21.72
CA ALA A 20 0.54 4.17 21.24
C ALA A 20 0.70 2.79 21.92
N PRO A 21 1.06 1.72 21.19
CA PRO A 21 1.40 0.46 21.82
C PRO A 21 2.70 0.61 22.62
N LEU A 22 2.61 0.46 23.94
CA LEU A 22 3.75 0.24 24.81
C LEU A 22 4.28 -1.18 24.55
N TYR A 23 5.44 -1.29 23.91
CA TYR A 23 6.18 -2.55 23.90
C TYR A 23 6.95 -2.71 25.22
N PRO A 24 6.99 -3.93 25.80
CA PRO A 24 7.71 -4.19 27.03
C PRO A 24 9.23 -4.18 26.81
N ILE A 25 9.94 -3.49 27.69
CA ILE A 25 11.41 -3.53 27.81
C ILE A 25 11.78 -4.89 28.40
N ASN A 26 12.38 -5.77 27.61
CA ASN A 26 13.05 -6.97 28.13
C ASN A 26 14.44 -6.58 28.63
N ASN A 27 14.57 -6.53 29.94
CA ASN A 27 15.81 -6.23 30.63
C ASN A 27 16.47 -7.55 31.03
N ASN A 28 17.36 -8.08 30.18
CA ASN A 28 18.25 -9.17 30.54
C ASN A 28 19.70 -8.73 30.35
N ASN A 29 20.25 -8.19 31.45
CA ASN A 29 21.67 -8.19 31.71
C ASN A 29 22.14 -9.64 31.87
N ASN A 30 22.86 -10.15 30.88
CA ASN A 30 23.82 -11.22 31.11
C ASN A 30 25.15 -10.83 30.48
N ASN A 31 26.04 -10.32 31.34
CA ASN A 31 27.46 -10.25 31.09
C ASN A 31 27.99 -11.65 30.78
N ASN A 32 28.42 -11.87 29.55
CA ASN A 32 29.46 -12.83 29.25
C ASN A 32 30.38 -12.22 28.19
N ASN A 33 31.54 -11.77 28.66
CA ASN A 33 32.69 -11.41 27.85
C ASN A 33 33.10 -12.63 27.02
N ASN A 34 32.91 -12.55 25.70
CA ASN A 34 33.75 -13.23 24.73
C ASN A 34 33.88 -12.34 23.50
N ASN A 35 35.09 -11.79 23.34
CA ASN A 35 35.53 -11.06 22.17
C ASN A 35 35.45 -11.97 20.94
N ASN A 36 34.45 -11.73 20.09
CA ASN A 36 34.52 -12.02 18.67
C ASN A 36 33.87 -10.85 17.94
N ASN A 37 34.72 -10.06 17.28
CA ASN A 37 34.34 -9.03 16.34
C ASN A 37 33.62 -9.68 15.14
N ASN A 38 32.31 -9.82 15.27
CA ASN A 38 31.38 -9.88 14.16
C ASN A 38 30.17 -9.11 14.65
N GLY A 39 30.10 -7.83 14.28
CA GLY A 39 29.00 -6.95 14.64
C GLY A 39 27.69 -7.63 14.29
N SER A 40 26.97 -8.10 15.31
CA SER A 40 25.68 -8.72 15.15
C SER A 40 24.78 -7.66 14.53
N LEU A 41 24.38 -7.86 13.27
CA LEU A 41 23.32 -7.09 12.64
C LEU A 41 22.14 -7.07 13.62
N SER A 42 21.83 -5.90 14.18
CA SER A 42 20.60 -5.76 14.93
C SER A 42 19.48 -6.07 13.93
N ARG A 43 18.62 -7.02 14.29
CA ARG A 43 17.53 -7.56 13.48
C ARG A 43 16.42 -6.53 13.17
N SER A 44 16.72 -5.25 13.40
CA SER A 44 15.86 -4.07 13.35
C SER A 44 16.45 -2.93 12.50
N SER A 45 17.57 -3.15 11.81
CA SER A 45 18.27 -2.10 11.04
C SER A 45 17.87 -2.24 9.56
N GLY A 46 17.12 -1.27 9.01
CA GLY A 46 16.76 -1.26 7.59
C GLY A 46 17.99 -1.16 6.65
N LEU A 47 17.76 -1.32 5.34
CA LEU A 47 18.81 -1.42 4.32
C LEU A 47 19.78 -0.22 4.32
N CYS A 48 19.26 1.00 4.52
CA CYS A 48 20.08 2.20 4.56
C CYS A 48 21.09 2.18 5.71
N GLU A 49 20.65 1.77 6.90
CA GLU A 49 21.51 1.70 8.08
C GLU A 49 22.59 0.63 7.90
N TYR A 50 22.22 -0.53 7.36
CA TYR A 50 23.17 -1.57 7.00
C TYR A 50 24.24 -1.08 6.02
N GLU A 51 23.86 -0.33 4.98
CA GLU A 51 24.80 0.25 4.03
C GLU A 51 25.70 1.32 4.66
N ARG A 52 25.13 2.16 5.53
CA ARG A 52 25.85 3.21 6.23
C ARG A 52 26.96 2.65 7.11
N ASP A 53 26.69 1.55 7.81
CA ASP A 53 27.58 0.97 8.82
C ASP A 53 28.70 0.11 8.20
N ARG A 54 28.46 -0.47 7.02
CA ARG A 54 29.48 -1.24 6.28
C ARG A 54 30.48 -0.39 5.52
N ARG A 55 30.16 0.89 5.25
CA ARG A 55 31.07 1.77 4.51
C ARG A 55 32.22 2.23 5.40
N PRO A 56 33.50 1.98 5.02
CA PRO A 56 34.64 2.48 5.77
C PRO A 56 34.56 3.99 5.96
N PRO A 57 34.96 4.55 7.12
CA PRO A 57 35.06 5.98 7.34
C PRO A 57 36.22 6.58 6.52
N ALA A 58 36.08 6.62 5.21
CA ALA A 58 36.95 7.37 4.32
C ALA A 58 36.47 8.83 4.29
N ALA A 59 37.38 9.78 4.52
CA ALA A 59 37.06 11.19 4.41
C ALA A 59 36.57 11.49 2.98
N GLY A 60 35.36 12.05 2.87
CA GLY A 60 34.75 12.40 1.58
C GLY A 60 33.87 11.32 0.94
N SER A 61 33.74 10.12 1.51
CA SER A 61 32.82 9.10 0.97
C SER A 61 31.35 9.50 1.21
N PHE A 62 30.48 9.11 0.27
CA PHE A 62 29.03 9.29 0.45
C PHE A 62 28.51 8.38 1.56
N ARG A 63 27.83 9.00 2.53
CA ARG A 63 27.11 8.32 3.61
C ARG A 63 25.62 8.52 3.41
N PRO A 64 24.83 7.44 3.25
CA PRO A 64 23.40 7.58 3.08
C PRO A 64 22.75 8.11 4.37
N ARG A 65 21.77 8.99 4.19
CA ARG A 65 20.91 9.50 5.26
C ARG A 65 19.73 8.55 5.41
N CYS A 66 19.52 8.09 6.64
CA CYS A 66 18.48 7.13 6.97
C CYS A 66 17.45 7.74 7.93
N ASP A 67 16.22 7.23 7.90
CA ASP A 67 15.20 7.56 8.88
C ASP A 67 15.37 6.75 10.19
N ALA A 68 14.42 6.90 11.12
CA ALA A 68 14.43 6.21 12.41
C ALA A 68 14.15 4.69 12.32
N TYR A 69 13.68 4.21 11.17
CA TYR A 69 13.40 2.79 10.92
C TYR A 69 14.52 2.12 10.12
N GLY A 70 15.55 2.88 9.71
CA GLY A 70 16.67 2.40 8.91
C GLY A 70 16.41 2.35 7.41
N ASN A 71 15.34 2.99 6.93
CA ASN A 71 15.08 3.19 5.50
C ASN A 71 15.84 4.43 4.99
N PHE A 72 16.02 4.54 3.67
CA PHE A 72 16.64 5.73 3.08
C PHE A 72 15.71 6.94 3.21
N LEU A 73 16.26 8.10 3.58
CA LEU A 73 15.53 9.35 3.38
C LEU A 73 15.34 9.58 1.88
N PRO A 74 14.16 10.08 1.45
CA PRO A 74 13.87 10.24 0.01
C PRO A 74 14.87 11.14 -0.72
N GLN A 75 15.47 12.11 -0.03
CA GLN A 75 16.56 12.92 -0.55
C GLN A 75 17.89 12.48 0.06
N GLN A 76 18.89 12.23 -0.79
CA GLN A 76 20.29 12.03 -0.43
C GLN A 76 21.12 13.25 -0.83
N CYS A 77 22.17 13.55 -0.05
CA CYS A 77 23.07 14.64 -0.36
C CYS A 77 24.51 14.24 -0.06
N TRP A 78 25.41 14.51 -1.00
CA TRP A 78 26.84 14.34 -0.85
C TRP A 78 27.50 15.69 -0.60
N ALA A 79 27.71 16.02 0.68
CA ALA A 79 28.24 17.33 1.10
C ALA A 79 29.56 17.76 0.40
N PRO A 80 30.55 16.87 0.14
CA PRO A 80 31.79 17.24 -0.54
C PRO A 80 31.63 17.77 -1.97
N SER A 81 30.68 17.24 -2.74
CA SER A 81 30.42 17.70 -4.11
C SER A 81 29.30 18.74 -4.17
N GLY A 82 28.53 18.85 -3.10
CA GLY A 82 27.33 19.66 -3.06
C GLY A 82 26.19 19.09 -3.89
N TYR A 83 26.21 17.83 -4.32
CA TYR A 83 25.07 17.27 -5.05
C TYR A 83 24.04 16.66 -4.11
N CYS A 84 22.76 16.92 -4.38
CA CYS A 84 21.64 16.18 -3.81
C CYS A 84 20.85 15.49 -4.91
N TRP A 85 20.25 14.35 -4.62
CA TRP A 85 19.42 13.56 -5.53
C TRP A 85 18.32 12.85 -4.73
N CYS A 86 17.31 12.34 -5.42
CA CYS A 86 16.25 11.56 -4.80
C CYS A 86 16.57 10.07 -4.93
N VAL A 87 16.12 9.26 -3.96
CA VAL A 87 16.28 7.80 -3.95
C VAL A 87 15.00 7.11 -3.54
N ASN A 88 14.84 5.85 -3.96
CA ASN A 88 13.84 4.94 -3.42
C ASN A 88 14.07 4.74 -1.90
N THR A 89 13.03 4.91 -1.07
CA THR A 89 13.17 4.82 0.39
C THR A 89 13.48 3.42 0.89
N LEU A 90 13.09 2.38 0.14
CA LEU A 90 13.30 0.97 0.48
C LEU A 90 14.59 0.41 -0.13
N THR A 91 14.86 0.69 -1.41
CA THR A 91 16.02 0.11 -2.15
C THR A 91 17.25 0.99 -2.13
N GLY A 92 17.11 2.31 -1.94
CA GLY A 92 18.23 3.26 -1.99
C GLY A 92 18.69 3.61 -3.41
N GLU A 93 18.01 3.11 -4.44
CA GLU A 93 18.33 3.39 -5.85
C GLU A 93 18.03 4.84 -6.20
N ASP A 94 18.93 5.45 -6.97
CA ASP A 94 18.83 6.83 -7.42
C ASP A 94 17.66 7.02 -8.40
N VAL A 95 16.83 8.03 -8.16
CA VAL A 95 15.79 8.46 -9.11
C VAL A 95 16.46 9.21 -10.27
N PRO A 96 16.29 8.77 -11.53
CA PRO A 96 16.89 9.43 -12.68
C PRO A 96 16.56 10.93 -12.77
N HIS A 97 17.50 11.73 -13.27
CA HIS A 97 17.35 13.18 -13.49
C HIS A 97 17.03 14.04 -12.24
N SER A 98 17.11 13.47 -11.02
CA SER A 98 16.84 14.17 -9.76
C SER A 98 18.03 14.96 -9.20
N SER A 99 19.23 14.85 -9.80
CA SER A 99 20.44 15.44 -9.25
C SER A 99 20.52 16.95 -9.42
N ARG A 100 20.81 17.67 -8.32
CA ARG A 100 20.93 19.13 -8.26
C ARG A 100 22.15 19.55 -7.44
N PRO A 101 22.90 20.59 -7.86
CA PRO A 101 23.97 21.18 -7.05
C PRO A 101 23.42 22.05 -5.91
N MET A 102 24.14 22.11 -4.79
CA MET A 102 23.83 22.88 -3.60
C MET A 102 23.94 24.37 -3.94
N GLY A 103 22.81 25.07 -3.89
CA GLY A 103 22.65 26.44 -4.37
C GLY A 103 21.59 26.58 -5.49
N GLY A 104 21.25 25.47 -6.16
CA GLY A 104 20.12 25.39 -7.10
C GLY A 104 18.76 25.09 -6.46
N GLY A 105 18.67 25.16 -5.12
CA GLY A 105 17.57 24.63 -4.31
C GLY A 105 17.76 23.15 -3.96
N ALA A 106 17.15 22.67 -2.87
CA ALA A 106 16.92 21.23 -2.70
C ALA A 106 16.07 20.74 -3.89
N PRO A 107 16.20 19.49 -4.38
CA PRO A 107 15.18 18.93 -5.25
C PRO A 107 13.86 19.08 -4.49
N SER A 108 12.96 19.92 -5.01
CA SER A 108 11.82 20.42 -4.24
C SER A 108 10.74 19.35 -4.01
N ASP A 109 10.97 18.11 -4.45
CA ASP A 109 9.98 17.05 -4.35
C ASP A 109 10.62 15.66 -4.43
N CYS A 110 11.47 15.29 -3.46
CA CYS A 110 11.96 13.91 -3.37
C CYS A 110 10.94 12.94 -2.76
N GLY A 111 9.75 13.40 -2.40
CA GLY A 111 8.65 12.56 -1.97
C GLY A 111 7.42 12.90 -2.79
N ASP A 112 6.87 11.90 -3.50
CA ASP A 112 5.55 11.91 -4.13
C ASP A 112 5.40 12.39 -5.58
N GLU A 113 6.38 12.15 -6.48
CA GLU A 113 6.04 12.04 -7.92
C GLU A 113 5.74 10.58 -8.30
N PHE A 114 4.71 10.03 -7.64
CA PHE A 114 4.12 8.77 -8.04
C PHE A 114 3.19 9.03 -9.23
N TYR A 115 3.67 8.80 -10.46
CA TYR A 115 2.83 8.89 -11.65
C TYR A 115 2.30 7.53 -12.05
N CYS A 116 1.03 7.51 -12.45
CA CYS A 116 0.44 6.34 -13.06
C CYS A 116 0.54 6.43 -14.58
N PRO A 117 0.67 5.29 -15.29
CA PRO A 117 0.61 5.30 -16.75
C PRO A 117 -0.67 5.95 -17.26
N ASP A 118 -0.66 6.39 -18.52
CA ASP A 118 -1.84 6.96 -19.16
C ASP A 118 -3.08 6.08 -18.93
N ARG A 119 -4.18 6.70 -18.49
CA ARG A 119 -5.48 6.08 -18.18
C ARG A 119 -5.54 5.24 -16.89
N TRP A 120 -4.48 5.22 -16.09
CA TRP A 120 -4.50 4.69 -14.73
C TRP A 120 -4.70 5.82 -13.71
N SER A 121 -5.37 5.51 -12.60
CA SER A 121 -5.69 6.46 -11.53
C SER A 121 -4.86 6.13 -10.29
N LEU A 122 -4.21 7.15 -9.72
CA LEU A 122 -3.41 7.02 -8.51
C LEU A 122 -4.28 7.03 -7.25
N PHE A 123 -4.04 6.08 -6.35
CA PHE A 123 -4.52 6.13 -4.97
C PHE A 123 -3.47 5.52 -4.03
N GLY A 124 -3.00 6.30 -3.06
CA GLY A 124 -1.85 5.89 -2.24
C GLY A 124 -0.62 5.66 -3.12
N HIS A 125 0.00 4.48 -3.00
CA HIS A 125 1.17 4.09 -3.80
C HIS A 125 0.82 3.05 -4.87
N HIS A 126 -0.43 3.02 -5.31
CA HIS A 126 -0.91 2.10 -6.33
C HIS A 126 -1.61 2.85 -7.45
N CYS A 127 -1.46 2.31 -8.65
CA CYS A 127 -2.16 2.71 -9.85
C CYS A 127 -3.27 1.71 -10.13
N PHE A 128 -4.46 2.22 -10.46
CA PHE A 128 -5.64 1.41 -10.72
C PHE A 128 -6.25 1.74 -12.08
N VAL A 129 -6.81 0.74 -12.76
CA VAL A 129 -7.59 0.94 -13.98
C VAL A 129 -8.81 0.05 -13.97
N PHE A 130 -9.96 0.62 -14.37
CA PHE A 130 -11.18 -0.13 -14.59
C PHE A 130 -11.28 -0.57 -16.04
N ILE A 131 -11.51 -1.87 -16.25
CA ILE A 131 -11.66 -2.49 -17.56
C ILE A 131 -13.11 -2.94 -17.72
N ASP A 132 -13.84 -2.26 -18.60
CA ASP A 132 -15.27 -2.52 -18.84
C ASP A 132 -15.49 -3.77 -19.74
N SER A 133 -14.44 -4.28 -20.38
CA SER A 133 -14.51 -5.51 -21.17
C SER A 133 -14.74 -6.72 -20.26
N ARG A 134 -15.90 -7.34 -20.34
CA ARG A 134 -16.28 -8.45 -19.45
C ARG A 134 -15.44 -9.71 -19.68
N LYS A 135 -14.93 -10.29 -18.60
CA LYS A 135 -14.09 -11.51 -18.59
C LYS A 135 -14.44 -12.41 -17.42
N THR A 136 -14.16 -13.71 -17.55
CA THR A 136 -14.11 -14.60 -16.38
C THR A 136 -13.04 -14.11 -15.42
N TRP A 137 -13.13 -14.48 -14.14
CA TRP A 137 -12.15 -14.00 -13.15
C TRP A 137 -10.71 -14.38 -13.52
N THR A 138 -10.51 -15.61 -14.03
CA THR A 138 -9.18 -16.07 -14.47
C THR A 138 -8.67 -15.32 -15.69
N GLU A 139 -9.53 -15.02 -16.67
CA GLU A 139 -9.16 -14.21 -17.84
C GLU A 139 -8.89 -12.74 -17.45
N ALA A 140 -9.60 -12.22 -16.45
CA ALA A 140 -9.40 -10.88 -15.93
C ALA A 140 -8.05 -10.76 -15.20
N GLU A 141 -7.70 -11.71 -14.35
CA GLU A 141 -6.35 -11.78 -13.76
C GLU A 141 -5.28 -11.91 -14.85
N GLY A 142 -5.49 -12.78 -15.83
CA GLY A 142 -4.57 -12.91 -16.98
C GLY A 142 -4.40 -11.61 -17.77
N TYR A 143 -5.45 -10.79 -17.89
CA TYR A 143 -5.36 -9.45 -18.48
C TYR A 143 -4.53 -8.50 -17.60
N CYS A 144 -4.80 -8.44 -16.29
CA CYS A 144 -4.03 -7.57 -15.41
C CYS A 144 -2.54 -7.96 -15.40
N LEU A 145 -2.23 -9.25 -15.37
CA LEU A 145 -0.86 -9.76 -15.45
C LEU A 145 -0.15 -9.35 -16.75
N PHE A 146 -0.88 -9.28 -17.87
CA PHE A 146 -0.35 -8.79 -19.13
C PHE A 146 0.00 -7.28 -19.10
N GLU A 147 -0.64 -6.51 -18.21
CA GLU A 147 -0.42 -5.08 -17.98
C GLU A 147 0.57 -4.79 -16.83
N ASP A 148 1.37 -5.79 -16.45
CA ASP A 148 2.27 -5.78 -15.28
C ASP A 148 1.54 -5.42 -13.98
N ALA A 149 0.34 -5.97 -13.80
CA ALA A 149 -0.56 -5.71 -12.70
C ALA A 149 -1.25 -6.99 -12.18
N ASN A 150 -2.06 -6.88 -11.15
CA ASN A 150 -2.95 -7.92 -10.67
C ASN A 150 -4.38 -7.40 -10.62
N LEU A 151 -5.37 -8.27 -10.47
CA LEU A 151 -6.69 -7.82 -10.02
C LEU A 151 -6.57 -7.08 -8.69
N ALA A 152 -7.29 -5.98 -8.54
CA ALA A 152 -7.10 -5.06 -7.44
C ALA A 152 -7.35 -5.70 -6.06
N ALA A 153 -6.44 -5.46 -5.13
CA ALA A 153 -6.64 -5.66 -3.71
C ALA A 153 -7.25 -4.41 -3.05
N ALA A 154 -7.81 -4.57 -1.85
CA ALA A 154 -8.31 -3.46 -1.05
C ALA A 154 -7.81 -3.60 0.38
N HIS A 155 -7.03 -2.62 0.84
CA HIS A 155 -6.37 -2.60 2.16
C HIS A 155 -7.00 -1.63 3.15
N GLY A 156 -8.17 -1.08 2.82
CA GLY A 156 -8.90 -0.21 3.72
C GLY A 156 -10.21 0.32 3.15
N PRO A 157 -11.01 0.98 4.00
CA PRO A 157 -12.29 1.52 3.58
C PRO A 157 -12.15 2.66 2.56
N GLU A 158 -11.09 3.46 2.63
CA GLU A 158 -10.81 4.54 1.68
C GLU A 158 -10.47 3.98 0.29
N GLU A 159 -9.56 3.00 0.23
CA GLU A 159 -9.19 2.33 -1.02
C GLU A 159 -10.38 1.59 -1.64
N ASN A 160 -11.17 0.86 -0.85
CA ASN A 160 -12.37 0.21 -1.35
C ASN A 160 -13.38 1.23 -1.94
N ARG A 161 -13.59 2.38 -1.29
CA ARG A 161 -14.47 3.44 -1.85
C ARG A 161 -13.89 4.02 -3.14
N PHE A 162 -12.57 4.15 -3.23
CA PHE A 162 -11.91 4.58 -4.47
C PHE A 162 -12.15 3.57 -5.60
N LEU A 163 -11.97 2.26 -5.35
CA LEU A 163 -12.30 1.21 -6.31
C LEU A 163 -13.76 1.28 -6.77
N GLN A 164 -14.71 1.50 -5.84
CA GLN A 164 -16.12 1.71 -6.19
C GLN A 164 -16.27 2.91 -7.13
N ALA A 165 -15.69 4.07 -6.78
CA ALA A 165 -15.77 5.29 -7.57
C ALA A 165 -15.20 5.10 -8.99
N LEU A 166 -14.11 4.34 -9.13
CA LEU A 166 -13.45 4.07 -10.41
C LEU A 166 -14.35 3.30 -11.38
N THR A 167 -15.24 2.45 -10.88
CA THR A 167 -16.19 1.68 -11.70
C THR A 167 -17.39 2.48 -12.19
N ARG A 168 -17.60 3.72 -11.70
CA ARG A 168 -18.80 4.49 -12.01
C ARG A 168 -18.82 4.90 -13.48
N GLY A 169 -19.73 4.31 -14.25
CA GLY A 169 -19.94 4.67 -15.66
C GLY A 169 -20.83 5.91 -15.84
N ASP A 170 -21.05 6.28 -17.10
CA ASP A 170 -21.90 7.42 -17.49
C ASP A 170 -23.35 7.29 -17.04
N SER A 171 -23.85 6.07 -16.87
CA SER A 171 -25.17 5.79 -16.29
C SER A 171 -25.28 6.12 -14.80
N HIS A 172 -24.17 6.54 -14.17
CA HIS A 172 -23.99 6.68 -12.73
C HIS A 172 -24.21 5.39 -11.93
N GLU A 173 -24.31 4.25 -12.60
CA GLU A 173 -24.36 2.94 -11.97
C GLU A 173 -22.94 2.44 -11.65
N PHE A 174 -22.88 1.59 -10.62
CA PHE A 174 -21.67 0.90 -10.20
C PHE A 174 -21.80 -0.56 -10.62
N PRO A 175 -21.20 -0.97 -11.75
CA PRO A 175 -21.28 -2.34 -12.21
C PRO A 175 -20.65 -3.27 -11.18
N VAL A 176 -21.20 -4.47 -11.07
CA VAL A 176 -20.60 -5.55 -10.28
C VAL A 176 -19.31 -5.96 -11.00
N SER A 177 -18.19 -5.88 -10.30
CA SER A 177 -16.86 -6.01 -10.91
C SER A 177 -16.01 -7.01 -10.14
N TRP A 178 -15.13 -7.72 -10.85
CA TRP A 178 -14.11 -8.56 -10.22
C TRP A 178 -13.02 -7.74 -9.53
N ILE A 179 -12.58 -8.24 -8.39
CA ILE A 179 -11.37 -7.82 -7.66
C ILE A 179 -10.54 -9.06 -7.31
N GLY A 180 -9.31 -8.88 -6.83
CA GLY A 180 -8.30 -9.95 -6.75
C GLY A 180 -8.51 -10.99 -5.65
N GLY A 181 -9.61 -10.92 -4.90
CA GLY A 181 -9.86 -11.84 -3.81
C GLY A 181 -10.27 -13.21 -4.33
N TYR A 182 -9.69 -14.26 -3.75
CA TYR A 182 -10.11 -15.64 -4.00
C TYR A 182 -9.98 -16.49 -2.73
N ASP A 183 -10.84 -17.51 -2.59
CA ASP A 183 -10.72 -18.50 -1.52
C ASP A 183 -9.59 -19.49 -1.85
N ALA A 184 -8.60 -19.58 -0.97
CA ALA A 184 -7.51 -20.54 -1.09
C ALA A 184 -8.02 -21.98 -0.97
N ILE A 185 -7.15 -22.96 -1.25
CA ILE A 185 -7.45 -24.41 -1.24
C ILE A 185 -8.13 -24.90 0.07
N HIS A 186 -8.05 -24.12 1.16
CA HIS A 186 -8.75 -24.35 2.42
C HIS A 186 -9.91 -23.36 2.60
N MET A 187 -11.09 -23.88 2.98
CA MET A 187 -12.30 -23.07 3.20
C MET A 187 -12.03 -21.87 4.13
N ASN A 188 -12.54 -20.72 3.71
CA ASN A 188 -12.58 -19.49 4.50
C ASN A 188 -11.20 -18.82 4.67
N ASN A 189 -10.27 -19.07 3.75
CA ASN A 189 -8.95 -18.43 3.72
C ASN A 189 -8.83 -17.61 2.44
N TRP A 190 -9.28 -16.36 2.50
CA TRP A 190 -9.19 -15.43 1.38
C TRP A 190 -7.77 -14.90 1.21
N MET A 191 -7.35 -14.77 -0.04
CA MET A 191 -6.06 -14.21 -0.44
C MET A 191 -6.26 -13.24 -1.60
N TRP A 192 -5.37 -12.25 -1.71
CA TRP A 192 -5.28 -11.37 -2.87
C TRP A 192 -4.31 -11.96 -3.91
N THR A 193 -4.60 -11.78 -5.19
CA THR A 193 -3.75 -12.28 -6.29
C THR A 193 -2.38 -11.62 -6.37
N ASP A 194 -2.24 -10.41 -5.85
CA ASP A 194 -0.96 -9.69 -5.73
C ASP A 194 -0.06 -10.22 -4.59
N GLY A 195 -0.55 -11.18 -3.80
CA GLY A 195 0.18 -11.76 -2.66
C GLY A 195 0.19 -10.90 -1.39
N SER A 196 -0.48 -9.76 -1.41
CA SER A 196 -0.65 -8.89 -0.24
C SER A 196 -1.53 -9.55 0.84
N ARG A 197 -1.52 -8.98 2.04
CA ARG A 197 -2.30 -9.52 3.17
C ARG A 197 -3.78 -9.22 2.97
N PHE A 198 -4.62 -10.21 3.24
CA PHE A 198 -6.08 -10.05 3.29
C PHE A 198 -6.49 -9.54 4.69
N ASP A 199 -6.28 -8.25 4.95
CA ASP A 199 -6.44 -7.61 6.27
C ASP A 199 -7.60 -6.61 6.38
N TYR A 200 -8.32 -6.38 5.27
CA TYR A 200 -9.52 -5.57 5.23
C TYR A 200 -10.68 -6.33 4.56
N GLU A 201 -11.89 -6.15 5.10
CA GLU A 201 -13.09 -6.87 4.69
C GLU A 201 -14.30 -5.95 4.52
N ASN A 202 -15.06 -6.15 3.44
CA ASN A 202 -16.27 -5.37 3.15
C ASN A 202 -17.45 -6.25 2.68
N TRP A 203 -17.66 -7.38 3.33
CA TRP A 203 -18.71 -8.37 3.01
C TRP A 203 -20.16 -7.85 3.19
N ALA A 204 -21.11 -8.43 2.45
CA ALA A 204 -22.53 -8.08 2.45
C ALA A 204 -23.36 -8.64 3.64
N VAL A 205 -22.73 -9.19 4.68
CA VAL A 205 -23.33 -9.78 5.90
C VAL A 205 -23.99 -11.17 5.72
N ASP A 206 -24.42 -11.57 4.51
CA ASP A 206 -24.97 -12.92 4.27
C ASP A 206 -23.91 -13.99 3.88
N TYR A 207 -22.73 -13.96 4.52
CA TYR A 207 -21.67 -14.93 4.25
C TYR A 207 -22.04 -16.32 4.80
N GLU A 208 -22.64 -17.17 3.96
CA GLU A 208 -22.61 -18.61 4.15
C GLU A 208 -21.38 -19.20 3.42
N PRO A 209 -20.45 -19.88 4.12
CA PRO A 209 -19.31 -20.52 3.50
C PRO A 209 -19.78 -21.71 2.64
N ARG A 210 -20.02 -21.47 1.35
CA ARG A 210 -20.28 -22.54 0.38
C ARG A 210 -18.96 -23.11 -0.12
N ARG A 211 -18.91 -24.46 -0.13
CA ARG A 211 -17.73 -25.30 -0.37
C ARG A 211 -17.20 -25.31 -1.82
N ALA A 212 -17.03 -24.15 -2.45
CA ALA A 212 -16.52 -24.08 -3.82
C ALA A 212 -15.47 -22.98 -3.95
N GLN A 213 -14.43 -23.23 -4.76
CA GLN A 213 -13.46 -22.23 -5.21
C GLN A 213 -14.23 -20.99 -5.65
N SER A 214 -14.11 -19.93 -4.86
CA SER A 214 -14.90 -18.72 -5.04
C SER A 214 -14.00 -17.54 -5.33
N CYS A 215 -14.45 -16.69 -6.23
CA CYS A 215 -13.80 -15.46 -6.63
C CYS A 215 -14.58 -14.26 -6.10
N LEU A 216 -13.88 -13.18 -5.78
CA LEU A 216 -14.44 -12.00 -5.11
C LEU A 216 -14.93 -10.98 -6.13
N LYS A 217 -16.19 -10.58 -6.00
CA LYS A 217 -16.74 -9.42 -6.72
C LYS A 217 -17.24 -8.35 -5.76
N MET A 218 -17.10 -7.10 -6.16
CA MET A 218 -17.54 -5.93 -5.41
C MET A 218 -18.80 -5.31 -6.02
N ASN A 219 -19.27 -4.20 -5.42
CA ASN A 219 -20.45 -3.45 -5.86
C ASN A 219 -21.77 -4.22 -5.80
N TYR A 220 -21.86 -5.26 -4.97
CA TYR A 220 -23.10 -6.02 -4.79
C TYR A 220 -24.14 -5.26 -3.96
N GLY A 221 -25.39 -5.31 -4.42
CA GLY A 221 -26.54 -4.71 -3.75
C GLY A 221 -26.50 -3.17 -3.65
N TYR A 222 -27.37 -2.62 -2.82
CA TYR A 222 -27.45 -1.18 -2.55
C TYR A 222 -26.24 -0.65 -1.78
N GLN A 223 -25.67 -1.48 -0.90
CA GLN A 223 -24.54 -1.11 -0.03
C GLN A 223 -23.16 -1.26 -0.73
N LYS A 224 -23.13 -1.74 -1.97
CA LYS A 224 -21.89 -1.93 -2.77
C LYS A 224 -20.84 -2.78 -2.07
N LYS A 225 -21.31 -3.83 -1.39
CA LYS A 225 -20.50 -4.75 -0.60
C LYS A 225 -19.86 -5.84 -1.47
N TRP A 226 -18.98 -6.61 -0.86
CA TRP A 226 -18.35 -7.77 -1.47
C TRP A 226 -19.20 -9.02 -1.29
N ILE A 227 -19.13 -9.89 -2.28
CA ILE A 227 -19.73 -11.23 -2.26
C ILE A 227 -18.82 -12.20 -3.02
N ASN A 228 -18.82 -13.45 -2.58
CA ASN A 228 -18.15 -14.53 -3.28
C ASN A 228 -19.01 -15.05 -4.44
N SER A 229 -18.40 -15.49 -5.53
CA SER A 229 -19.11 -15.95 -6.72
C SER A 229 -18.32 -17.03 -7.43
N HIS A 230 -19.00 -17.85 -8.22
CA HIS A 230 -18.32 -18.72 -9.18
C HIS A 230 -17.46 -17.88 -10.13
N CYS A 231 -16.22 -18.32 -10.34
CA CYS A 231 -15.21 -17.62 -11.13
C CYS A 231 -15.50 -17.58 -12.64
N ASN A 232 -16.48 -18.38 -13.11
CA ASN A 232 -16.88 -18.47 -14.51
C ASN A 232 -17.82 -17.33 -14.96
N GLY A 233 -18.24 -16.43 -14.06
CA GLY A 233 -19.03 -15.27 -14.42
C GLY A 233 -18.22 -14.27 -15.25
N SER A 234 -18.82 -13.74 -16.32
CA SER A 234 -18.19 -12.70 -17.15
C SER A 234 -18.57 -11.31 -16.62
N LEU A 235 -17.62 -10.60 -16.02
CA LEU A 235 -17.82 -9.28 -15.40
C LEU A 235 -16.69 -8.32 -15.81
N PRO A 236 -16.93 -7.00 -15.77
CA PRO A 236 -15.83 -6.03 -15.82
C PRO A 236 -14.98 -6.15 -14.55
N PHE A 237 -13.79 -5.55 -14.54
CA PHE A 237 -12.80 -5.81 -13.50
C PHE A 237 -11.87 -4.61 -13.28
N ILE A 238 -11.15 -4.62 -12.16
CA ILE A 238 -10.20 -3.56 -11.80
C ILE A 238 -8.82 -4.19 -11.69
N CYS A 239 -7.84 -3.63 -12.39
CA CYS A 239 -6.43 -3.97 -12.21
C CYS A 239 -5.77 -2.97 -11.26
N ALA A 240 -4.77 -3.42 -10.51
CA ALA A 240 -3.92 -2.60 -9.67
C ALA A 240 -2.45 -3.01 -9.84
N LYS A 241 -1.57 -2.03 -9.81
CA LYS A 241 -0.12 -2.24 -9.67
C LYS A 241 0.47 -1.21 -8.74
N MET A 242 1.55 -1.58 -8.06
CA MET A 242 2.34 -0.59 -7.32
C MET A 242 2.85 0.45 -8.31
N VAL A 243 2.92 1.71 -7.86
CA VAL A 243 3.53 2.75 -8.69
C VAL A 243 4.96 2.33 -8.98
N ASP A 244 5.30 2.30 -10.26
CA ASP A 244 6.66 2.03 -10.69
C ASP A 244 7.53 3.23 -10.27
N LEU A 245 8.62 2.98 -9.55
CA LEU A 245 9.61 4.02 -9.28
C LEU A 245 10.48 4.33 -10.52
N HIS A 246 10.18 3.68 -11.65
CA HIS A 246 10.78 3.96 -12.93
C HIS A 246 9.68 4.10 -14.00
N LEU A 247 9.59 5.26 -14.65
CA LEU A 247 9.86 5.45 -16.10
C LEU A 247 9.13 6.72 -16.60
N ALA A 248 9.92 7.77 -16.82
CA ALA A 248 9.76 8.63 -17.99
C ALA A 248 10.79 8.19 -19.04
#